data_AF-A0A3D0SXT8-F1
#
_entry.id   AF-A0A3D0SXT8-F1
#
_cell.length_a   1.000
_cell.length_b   1.000
_cell.length_c   1.000
_cell.angle_alpha   90.00
_cell.angle_beta   90.00
_cell.angle_gamma   90.00
#
_symmetry.space_group_name_H-M   'P 1'
#
loop_
_entity.id
_entity.type
_entity.pdbx_description
1 polymer ?
#
loop_
_entity_poly.entity_id
_entity_poly.type
_entity_poly.pdbx_seq_one_letter_code
_entity_poly.pdbx_strand_id
1 'polypeptide(L)' 'LEGVPGLAKTLMVSSLAKTLELDFQRVQFTPDLMPSDIIGTEILETDHDSGKRFFKFQQGPVFTQILLADEINRT' A
#
# COMPACT_ATOMS: atom_id res chain seq x y z
N LEU A 1 16.38 -2.57 1.32
CA LEU A 1 17.53 -2.01 0.59
C LEU A 1 18.12 -0.87 1.41
N GLU A 2 19.01 -1.16 2.35
CA GLU A 2 19.80 -0.11 3.01
C GLU A 2 20.80 0.45 2.01
N GLY A 3 20.89 1.77 1.91
CA GLY A 3 21.80 2.43 0.97
C GLY A 3 21.43 3.89 0.88
N VAL A 4 22.42 4.71 0.57
CA VAL A 4 22.38 6.16 0.70
C VAL A 4 21.16 6.81 0.01
N PRO A 5 20.66 7.94 0.56
CA PRO A 5 19.59 8.71 -0.07
C PRO A 5 19.93 9.07 -1.52
N GLY A 6 18.92 9.11 -2.39
CA GLY A 6 19.10 9.56 -3.78
C GLY A 6 19.53 8.49 -4.79
N LEU A 7 19.65 7.22 -4.40
CA LEU A 7 20.00 6.11 -5.32
C LEU A 7 18.86 5.67 -6.25
N ALA A 8 17.84 6.50 -6.44
CA ALA A 8 16.70 6.23 -7.32
C ALA A 8 16.02 4.86 -7.10
N LYS A 9 16.11 4.27 -5.89
CA LYS A 9 15.55 2.94 -5.57
C LYS A 9 14.06 2.85 -5.88
N THR A 10 13.31 3.90 -5.54
CA THR A 10 11.89 4.02 -5.86
C THR A 10 11.66 3.98 -7.37
N LEU A 11 12.47 4.70 -8.15
CA LEU A 11 12.36 4.73 -9.61
C LEU A 11 12.73 3.37 -10.21
N MET A 12 13.77 2.72 -9.69
CA MET A 12 14.21 1.41 -10.15
C MET A 12 13.12 0.35 -9.94
N VAL A 13 12.56 0.25 -8.73
CA VAL A 13 11.53 -0.75 -8.41
C VAL A 13 10.23 -0.45 -9.16
N SER A 14 9.80 0.81 -9.24
CA SER A 14 8.59 1.17 -9.99
C SER A 14 8.75 0.97 -11.51
N SER A 15 9.92 1.22 -12.07
CA SER A 15 10.20 0.96 -13.50
C SER A 15 10.23 -0.54 -13.80
N LEU A 16 10.79 -1.34 -12.90
CA LEU A 16 10.75 -2.80 -13.00
C LEU A 16 9.31 -3.32 -12.97
N ALA A 17 8.50 -2.87 -12.01
CA ALA A 17 7.09 -3.26 -11.90
C ALA A 17 6.31 -2.91 -13.17
N LYS A 18 6.49 -1.69 -13.69
CA LYS A 18 5.89 -1.25 -14.96
C LYS A 18 6.32 -2.10 -16.16
N THR A 19 7.61 -2.46 -16.23
CA THR A 19 8.14 -3.27 -17.34
C THR A 19 7.59 -4.70 -17.31
N LEU A 20 7.27 -5.21 -16.11
CA LEU A 20 6.70 -6.54 -15.90
C LEU A 20 5.17 -6.55 -15.79
N GLU A 21 4.51 -5.41 -16.00
CA GLU A 21 3.05 -5.24 -15.83
C GLU A 21 2.53 -5.72 -14.46
N LEU A 22 3.32 -5.47 -13.41
CA LEU A 22 2.98 -5.82 -12.03
C LEU A 22 2.40 -4.62 -11.29
N ASP A 23 1.39 -4.88 -10.45
CA ASP A 23 0.90 -3.91 -9.49
C ASP A 23 2.04 -3.52 -8.54
N PHE A 24 2.17 -2.21 -8.32
CA PHE A 24 3.17 -1.61 -7.45
C PHE A 24 2.50 -0.69 -6.45
N GLN A 25 2.80 -0.90 -5.17
CA GLN A 25 2.43 0.02 -4.08
C GLN A 25 3.66 0.38 -3.27
N ARG A 26 3.58 1.51 -2.57
CA ARG A 26 4.65 1.99 -1.69
C ARG A 26 4.06 2.38 -0.34
N VAL A 27 4.70 1.92 0.74
CA VAL A 27 4.34 2.24 2.11
C VAL A 27 5.55 2.83 2.82
N GLN A 28 5.31 3.92 3.54
CA GLN A 28 6.28 4.58 4.39
C GLN A 28 5.99 4.17 5.83
N PHE A 29 6.89 3.45 6.48
CA PHE A 29 6.70 3.10 7.88
C PHE A 29 6.92 4.34 8.75
N THR A 30 5.88 4.69 9.50
CA THR A 30 5.90 5.72 10.55
C THR A 30 5.41 5.09 11.85
N PRO A 31 5.78 5.64 13.03
CA PRO A 31 5.33 5.10 14.31
C PRO A 31 3.80 5.05 14.48
N ASP A 32 3.08 5.92 13.77
CA ASP A 32 1.62 6.02 13.83
C ASP A 32 0.89 5.10 12.84
N LEU A 33 1.63 4.39 11.97
CA LEU A 33 1.05 3.52 10.96
C LEU A 33 0.30 2.37 11.61
N MET A 34 -1.01 2.28 11.38
CA MET A 34 -1.84 1.20 11.92
C MET A 34 -1.80 -0.03 11.00
N PRO A 35 -1.98 -1.25 11.52
CA PRO A 35 -2.09 -2.45 10.68
C PRO A 35 -3.20 -2.36 9.62
N SER A 36 -4.29 -1.65 9.92
CA SER A 36 -5.38 -1.37 8.98
C SER A 36 -4.93 -0.53 7.77
N ASP A 37 -3.91 0.30 7.92
CA ASP A 37 -3.37 1.10 6.81
C ASP A 37 -2.55 0.25 5.82
N ILE A 38 -2.12 -0.95 6.25
CA ILE A 38 -1.35 -1.90 5.43
C ILE A 38 -2.25 -3.00 4.87
N ILE A 39 -3.09 -3.59 5.73
CA ILE A 39 -3.97 -4.71 5.39
C ILE A 39 -5.26 -4.18 4.73
N GLY A 40 -5.79 -3.06 5.20
CA GLY A 40 -7.09 -2.57 4.78
C GLY A 40 -8.10 -2.54 5.93
N THR A 41 -9.29 -2.03 5.64
CA THR A 41 -10.34 -1.80 6.63
C THR A 41 -11.72 -2.10 6.06
N GLU A 42 -12.67 -2.42 6.92
CA GLU A 42 -14.08 -2.54 6.54
C GLU A 42 -14.75 -1.17 6.61
N ILE A 43 -15.25 -0.69 5.46
CA ILE A 43 -16.01 0.54 5.36
C ILE A 43 -17.50 0.23 5.31
N LEU A 44 -18.30 1.02 6.02
CA LEU A 44 -19.76 0.94 5.92
C LEU A 44 -20.21 1.75 4.70
N GLU A 45 -20.53 1.06 3.60
CA GLU A 45 -21.12 1.66 2.42
C GLU A 45 -22.65 1.60 2.49
N THR A 46 -23.29 2.49 1.73
CA THR A 46 -24.74 2.50 1.54
C THR A 46 -25.03 2.33 0.06
N ASP A 47 -25.86 1.34 -0.26
CA ASP A 47 -26.37 1.15 -1.61
C ASP A 47 -27.23 2.37 -2.00
N HIS A 48 -26.84 3.07 -3.07
CA HIS A 48 -27.51 4.28 -3.52
C HIS A 48 -28.92 4.04 -4.07
N ASP A 49 -29.20 2.84 -4.59
CA ASP A 49 -30.50 2.47 -5.15
C ASP A 49 -31.43 1.91 -4.07
N SER A 50 -30.89 1.08 -3.16
CA SER A 50 -31.69 0.36 -2.17
C SER A 50 -31.69 0.96 -0.76
N GLY A 51 -30.80 1.92 -0.48
CA GLY A 51 -30.61 2.52 0.85
C GLY A 51 -30.10 1.57 1.95
N LYS A 52 -29.72 0.34 1.60
CA LYS A 52 -29.22 -0.65 2.57
C LYS A 52 -27.76 -0.39 2.90
N ARG A 53 -27.40 -0.55 4.17
CA ARG A 53 -26.01 -0.45 4.64
C ARG A 53 -25.35 -1.82 4.60
N PHE A 54 -24.12 -1.88 4.11
CA PHE A 54 -23.32 -3.10 4.09
C PHE A 54 -21.84 -2.77 4.38
N PHE A 55 -21.12 -3.73 4.95
CA PHE A 55 -19.68 -3.62 5.12
C PHE A 55 -18.98 -4.07 3.85
N LYS A 56 -18.01 -3.27 3.39
CA LYS A 56 -17.16 -3.56 2.26
C LYS A 56 -15.71 -3.52 2.70
N PHE A 57 -14.96 -4.57 2.38
CA PHE A 57 -13.53 -4.57 2.64
C PHE A 57 -12.81 -3.70 1.61
N GLN A 58 -12.12 -2.68 2.09
CA GLN A 58 -11.21 -1.86 1.31
C GLN A 58 -9.79 -2.41 1.51
N GLN A 59 -9.25 -3.04 0.46
CA GLN A 59 -7.91 -3.62 0.47
C GLN A 59 -6.84 -2.53 0.70
N GLY A 60 -5.90 -2.84 1.60
CA GLY A 60 -4.72 -2.03 1.83
C GLY A 60 -3.61 -2.27 0.80
N PRO A 61 -2.51 -1.50 0.88
CA PRO A 61 -1.41 -1.54 -0.08
C PRO A 61 -0.65 -2.88 -0.13
N VAL A 62 -0.82 -3.77 0.87
CA VAL A 62 -0.20 -5.11 0.84
C VAL A 62 -0.76 -6.01 -0.26
N PHE A 63 -1.94 -5.70 -0.80
CA PHE A 63 -2.58 -6.43 -1.90
C PHE A 63 -2.00 -6.00 -3.25
N THR A 64 -0.71 -6.25 -3.44
CA THR A 64 0.04 -5.90 -4.66
C THR A 64 1.14 -6.94 -4.92
N GLN A 65 1.66 -7.03 -6.14
CA GLN A 65 2.74 -7.97 -6.44
C GLN A 65 4.11 -7.41 -6.03
N ILE A 66 4.29 -6.10 -6.07
CA ILE A 66 5.51 -5.43 -5.59
C ILE A 66 5.15 -4.33 -4.59
N LEU A 67 5.55 -4.53 -3.33
CA LEU A 67 5.40 -3.54 -2.26
C LEU A 67 6.77 -2.97 -1.88
N LEU A 68 6.96 -1.66 -2.06
CA LEU A 68 8.14 -0.96 -1.55
C LEU A 68 7.86 -0.41 -0.15
N ALA A 69 8.54 -0.99 0.85
CA ALA A 69 8.49 -0.55 2.24
C ALA A 69 9.71 0.31 2.60
N ASP A 70 9.49 1.58 2.91
CA ASP A 70 10.52 2.52 3.38
C ASP A 70 10.52 2.63 4.92
N GLU A 71 11.68 2.89 5.53
CA GLU A 71 11.87 3.09 6.99
C GLU A 71 11.37 1.94 7.89
N ILE A 72 11.38 0.69 7.39
CA ILE A 72 10.96 -0.49 8.19
C ILE A 72 11.80 -0.69 9.46
N ASN A 73 13.07 -0.26 9.43
CA ASN A 73 14.03 -0.38 10.54
C ASN A 73 14.26 0.98 11.22
N ARG A 74 13.22 1.61 11.76
CA ARG A 74 13.40 2.73 12.69
C ARG A 74 13.71 2.18 14.09
N THR A 75 14.98 2.21 14.47
CA THR A 75 15.45 1.92 15.84
C THR A 75 15.15 3.06 16.79
#